data_AF-A0A9Q1G4S0-F1
#
_entry.id   AF-A0A9Q1G4S0-F1
#
_cell.length_a   1.000
_cell.length_b   1.000
_cell.length_c   1.000
_cell.angle_alpha   90.00
_cell.angle_beta   90.00
_cell.angle_gamma   90.00
#
_symmetry.space_group_name_H-M   'P 1'
#
loop_
_entity.id
_entity.type
_entity.pdbx_description
1 polymer ?
#
loop_
_entity_poly.entity_id
_entity_poly.type
_entity_poly.pdbx_seq_one_letter_code
_entity_poly.pdbx_strand_id
1 'polypeptide(L)'
;MEKVVPDILDSSAYSIETAKQRTELDRMRREAEQRKEERRRKLVELQSQFKQLLHCNQSLPEHIRLQQTELELDPRFREEAEQLTDLQIQEVWKELAWEAEWHRVALKKLQERFWESLESDIITVVACESEHKISTYRLLPLSQRFLQLQKGGQSGRPRQCKKELSKENDMSSGGQDSSLDRAERQREDEIFSEDESQEHVGVPGGKGGHTADRLQKAAEKAERMKAKIKRRRQEWTDL
;
A
#
# COMPACT_ATOMS: atom_id res chain seq x y z
N MET A 1 26.79 -56.81 -5.17
CA MET A 1 27.56 -55.62 -4.78
C MET A 1 26.56 -54.56 -4.35
N GLU A 2 26.32 -54.46 -3.04
CA GLU A 2 25.46 -53.40 -2.49
C GLU A 2 26.14 -52.06 -2.70
N LYS A 3 25.45 -51.12 -3.36
CA LYS A 3 25.93 -49.73 -3.47
C LYS A 3 25.72 -49.07 -2.13
N VAL A 4 26.77 -49.00 -1.33
CA VAL A 4 26.81 -48.17 -0.12
C VAL A 4 26.62 -46.73 -0.57
N VAL A 5 25.45 -46.16 -0.26
CA VAL A 5 25.17 -44.75 -0.53
C VAL A 5 25.93 -43.96 0.53
N PRO A 6 26.83 -43.04 0.15
CA PRO A 6 27.57 -42.24 1.12
C PRO A 6 26.60 -41.35 1.92
N ASP A 7 26.79 -41.30 3.24
CA ASP A 7 25.99 -40.46 4.12
C ASP A 7 26.13 -38.98 3.77
N ILE A 8 25.02 -38.25 3.89
CA ILE A 8 24.97 -36.81 3.62
C ILE A 8 25.60 -36.08 4.83
N LEU A 9 26.85 -35.65 4.69
CA LEU A 9 27.61 -34.95 5.74
C LEU A 9 27.45 -33.42 5.69
N ASP A 10 26.79 -32.89 4.66
CA ASP A 10 26.60 -31.45 4.46
C ASP A 10 25.45 -30.91 5.32
N SER A 11 25.73 -29.90 6.15
CA SER A 11 24.74 -29.27 7.04
C SER A 11 23.71 -28.42 6.30
N SER A 12 24.01 -28.05 5.05
CA SER A 12 23.13 -27.28 4.17
C SER A 12 22.25 -28.15 3.27
N ALA A 13 22.60 -29.44 3.13
CA ALA A 13 21.83 -30.36 2.31
C ALA A 13 20.46 -30.64 2.94
N TYR A 14 19.41 -30.58 2.13
CA TYR A 14 18.07 -30.92 2.57
C TYR A 14 18.02 -32.36 3.09
N SER A 15 17.43 -32.54 4.27
CA SER A 15 17.09 -33.87 4.78
C SER A 15 16.27 -34.63 3.73
N ILE A 16 16.48 -35.95 3.64
CA ILE A 16 15.74 -36.82 2.71
C ILE A 16 14.23 -36.63 2.84
N GLU A 17 13.75 -36.37 4.06
CA GLU A 17 12.33 -36.08 4.33
C GLU A 17 11.89 -34.72 3.77
N THR A 18 12.69 -33.66 3.94
CA THR A 18 12.36 -32.32 3.42
C THR A 18 12.46 -32.27 1.90
N ALA A 19 13.42 -32.99 1.31
CA ALA A 19 13.52 -33.18 -0.14
C ALA A 19 12.26 -33.87 -0.70
N LYS A 20 11.78 -34.92 -0.03
CA LYS A 20 10.54 -35.61 -0.39
C LYS A 20 9.31 -34.71 -0.28
N GLN A 21 9.18 -33.96 0.83
CA GLN A 21 8.07 -33.04 1.04
C GLN A 21 8.04 -31.93 -0.03
N ARG A 22 9.20 -31.34 -0.36
CA ARG A 22 9.31 -30.33 -1.42
C ARG A 22 8.95 -30.88 -2.79
N THR A 23 9.46 -32.07 -3.12
CA THR A 23 9.14 -32.73 -4.40
C THR A 23 7.64 -32.96 -4.55
N GLU A 24 6.96 -33.33 -3.46
CA GLU A 24 5.51 -33.52 -3.45
C GLU A 24 4.76 -32.18 -3.61
N LEU A 25 5.17 -31.13 -2.90
CA LEU A 25 4.60 -29.79 -3.07
C LEU A 25 4.79 -29.25 -4.49
N ASP A 26 5.98 -29.43 -5.07
CA ASP A 26 6.26 -29.02 -6.44
C ASP A 26 5.43 -29.81 -7.45
N ARG A 27 5.15 -31.09 -7.18
CA ARG A 27 4.24 -31.90 -7.98
C ARG A 27 2.83 -31.33 -7.92
N MET A 28 2.33 -31.04 -6.72
CA MET A 28 1.01 -30.44 -6.52
C MET A 28 0.89 -29.06 -7.19
N ARG A 29 1.93 -28.21 -7.08
CA ARG A 29 1.97 -26.88 -7.73
C ARG A 29 1.92 -27.02 -9.25
N ARG A 30 2.76 -27.89 -9.83
CA ARG A 30 2.77 -28.18 -11.27
C ARG A 30 1.42 -28.70 -11.77
N GLU A 31 0.80 -29.61 -11.04
CA GLU A 31 -0.53 -30.12 -11.36
C GLU A 31 -1.62 -29.04 -11.31
N ALA A 32 -1.56 -28.14 -10.34
CA ALA A 32 -2.48 -27.02 -10.23
C ALA A 32 -2.28 -26.00 -11.38
N GLU A 33 -1.03 -25.71 -11.73
CA GLU A 33 -0.67 -24.85 -12.87
C GLU A 33 -1.12 -25.44 -14.20
N GLN A 34 -0.91 -26.74 -14.42
CA GLN A 34 -1.39 -27.43 -15.62
C GLN A 34 -2.92 -27.32 -15.75
N ARG A 35 -3.67 -27.57 -14.68
CA ARG A 35 -5.14 -27.41 -14.68
C ARG A 35 -5.56 -25.96 -14.93
N LYS A 36 -4.84 -24.98 -14.39
CA LYS A 36 -5.08 -23.55 -14.67
C LYS A 36 -4.85 -23.24 -16.14
N GLU A 37 -3.76 -23.73 -16.70
CA GLU A 37 -3.38 -23.53 -18.10
C GLU A 37 -4.38 -24.18 -19.07
N GLU A 38 -4.82 -25.40 -18.79
CA GLU A 38 -5.87 -26.07 -19.56
C GLU A 38 -7.18 -25.26 -19.57
N ARG A 39 -7.60 -24.73 -18.41
CA ARG A 39 -8.78 -23.86 -18.34
C ARG A 39 -8.59 -22.56 -19.12
N ARG A 40 -7.40 -21.94 -19.04
CA ARG A 40 -7.08 -20.74 -19.82
C ARG A 40 -7.14 -21.00 -21.32
N ARG A 41 -6.60 -22.13 -21.80
CA ARG A 41 -6.67 -22.52 -23.21
C ARG A 41 -8.11 -22.66 -23.69
N LYS A 42 -8.95 -23.37 -22.93
CA LYS A 42 -10.39 -23.49 -23.23
C LYS A 42 -11.10 -22.14 -23.27
N LEU A 43 -10.76 -21.24 -22.34
CA LEU A 43 -11.33 -19.90 -22.30
C LEU A 43 -10.93 -19.07 -23.54
N VAL A 44 -9.65 -19.13 -23.96
CA VAL A 44 -9.18 -18.46 -25.18
C VAL A 44 -9.86 -19.02 -26.42
N GLU A 45 -10.06 -20.34 -26.49
CA GLU A 45 -10.80 -20.98 -27.58
C GLU A 45 -12.25 -20.48 -27.65
N LEU A 46 -12.97 -20.48 -26.52
CA LEU A 46 -14.34 -19.97 -26.44
C LEU A 46 -14.43 -18.47 -26.80
N GLN A 47 -13.47 -17.66 -26.34
CA GLN A 47 -13.41 -16.24 -26.71
C GLN A 47 -13.17 -16.04 -28.21
N SER A 48 -12.30 -16.85 -28.81
CA SER A 48 -12.06 -16.85 -30.25
C SER A 48 -13.35 -17.17 -31.02
N GLN A 49 -14.04 -18.25 -30.64
CA GLN A 49 -15.32 -18.64 -31.24
C GLN A 49 -16.36 -17.52 -31.09
N PHE A 50 -16.47 -16.93 -29.90
CA PHE A 50 -17.40 -15.82 -29.67
C PHE A 50 -17.08 -14.58 -30.52
N LYS A 51 -15.80 -14.22 -30.65
CA LYS A 51 -15.37 -13.12 -31.54
C LYS A 51 -15.72 -13.40 -33.00
N GLN A 52 -15.56 -14.63 -33.46
CA GLN A 52 -15.98 -15.04 -34.81
C GLN A 52 -17.50 -14.89 -34.98
N LEU A 53 -18.29 -15.32 -33.99
CA LEU A 53 -19.75 -15.14 -34.01
C LEU A 53 -20.14 -13.66 -34.05
N LEU A 54 -19.48 -12.80 -33.27
CA LEU A 54 -19.70 -11.36 -33.31
C LEU A 54 -19.37 -10.77 -34.67
N HIS A 55 -18.27 -11.21 -35.29
CA HIS A 55 -17.90 -10.77 -36.63
C HIS A 55 -18.94 -11.20 -37.67
N CYS A 56 -19.40 -12.45 -37.62
CA CYS A 56 -20.48 -12.94 -38.46
C CYS A 56 -21.76 -12.11 -38.27
N ASN A 57 -22.15 -11.83 -37.03
CA ASN A 57 -23.32 -11.01 -36.71
C ASN A 57 -23.17 -9.57 -37.26
N GLN A 58 -21.97 -8.97 -37.17
CA GLN A 58 -21.70 -7.65 -37.73
C GLN A 58 -21.76 -7.62 -39.27
N SER A 59 -21.38 -8.71 -39.94
CA SER A 59 -21.46 -8.84 -41.39
C SER A 59 -22.90 -8.90 -41.92
N LEU A 60 -23.88 -9.19 -41.05
CA LEU A 60 -25.29 -9.21 -41.41
C LEU A 60 -25.85 -7.79 -41.58
N PRO A 61 -26.90 -7.62 -42.41
CA PRO A 61 -27.64 -6.37 -42.51
C PRO A 61 -28.18 -5.88 -41.16
N GLU A 62 -28.25 -4.56 -40.97
CA GLU A 62 -28.58 -3.93 -39.67
C GLU A 62 -29.90 -4.42 -39.04
N HIS A 63 -30.90 -4.75 -39.86
CA HIS A 63 -32.21 -5.20 -39.40
C HIS A 63 -32.26 -6.67 -38.96
N ILE A 64 -31.21 -7.45 -39.20
CA ILE A 64 -31.07 -8.87 -38.81
C ILE A 64 -30.00 -9.03 -37.72
N ARG A 65 -29.16 -8.01 -37.53
CA ARG A 65 -28.07 -8.02 -36.55
C ARG A 65 -28.64 -8.14 -35.13
N LEU A 66 -28.18 -9.15 -34.41
CA LEU A 66 -28.56 -9.36 -33.02
C LEU A 66 -27.91 -8.31 -32.11
N GLN A 67 -28.69 -7.79 -31.18
CA GLN A 67 -28.19 -6.88 -30.13
C GLN A 67 -27.42 -7.67 -29.05
N GLN A 68 -26.60 -6.98 -28.25
CA GLN A 68 -25.84 -7.64 -27.18
C GLN A 68 -26.75 -8.38 -26.19
N THR A 69 -27.89 -7.78 -25.84
CA THR A 69 -28.90 -8.37 -24.96
C THR A 69 -29.56 -9.62 -25.55
N GLU A 70 -29.59 -9.75 -26.87
CA GLU A 70 -30.14 -10.92 -27.57
C GLU A 70 -29.11 -12.05 -27.71
N LEU A 71 -27.82 -11.73 -27.57
CA LEU A 71 -26.73 -12.72 -27.51
C LEU A 71 -26.59 -13.34 -26.12
N GLU A 72 -27.23 -12.76 -25.10
CA GLU A 72 -27.27 -13.31 -23.75
C GLU A 72 -28.29 -14.44 -23.67
N LEU A 73 -27.82 -15.64 -23.31
CA LEU A 73 -28.68 -16.81 -23.15
C LEU A 73 -29.54 -16.74 -21.88
N ASP A 74 -28.93 -16.30 -20.76
CA ASP A 74 -29.61 -16.14 -19.47
C ASP A 74 -29.02 -14.94 -18.71
N PRO A 75 -29.82 -13.93 -18.33
CA PRO A 75 -29.35 -12.76 -17.59
C PRO A 75 -28.79 -13.11 -16.21
N ARG A 76 -29.15 -14.25 -15.61
CA ARG A 76 -28.67 -14.66 -14.28
C ARG A 76 -27.15 -14.78 -14.21
N PHE A 77 -26.51 -15.26 -15.28
CA PHE A 77 -25.05 -15.38 -15.31
C PHE A 77 -24.34 -14.03 -15.23
N ARG A 78 -24.95 -13.00 -15.82
CA ARG A 78 -24.44 -11.62 -15.75
C ARG A 78 -24.59 -11.08 -14.33
N GLU A 79 -25.78 -11.23 -13.75
CA GLU A 79 -26.05 -10.79 -12.38
C GLU A 79 -25.13 -11.46 -11.36
N GLU A 80 -24.91 -12.77 -11.47
CA GLU A 80 -23.98 -13.51 -10.61
C GLU A 80 -22.53 -13.02 -10.79
N ALA A 81 -22.10 -12.76 -12.03
CA ALA A 81 -20.77 -12.22 -12.30
C ALA A 81 -20.60 -10.81 -11.70
N GLU A 82 -21.62 -9.95 -11.83
CA GLU A 82 -21.64 -8.60 -11.25
C GLU A 82 -21.57 -8.67 -9.71
N GLN A 83 -22.36 -9.55 -9.09
CA GLN A 83 -22.30 -9.77 -7.64
C GLN A 83 -20.92 -10.22 -7.18
N LEU A 84 -20.26 -11.12 -7.91
CA LEU A 84 -18.89 -11.55 -7.59
C LEU A 84 -17.90 -10.41 -7.73
N THR A 85 -18.02 -9.57 -8.77
CA THR A 85 -17.16 -8.39 -8.93
C THR A 85 -17.39 -7.38 -7.81
N ASP A 86 -18.63 -7.17 -7.39
CA ASP A 86 -18.96 -6.25 -6.29
C ASP A 86 -18.37 -6.74 -4.97
N LEU A 87 -18.41 -8.04 -4.70
CA LEU A 87 -17.79 -8.63 -3.51
C LEU A 87 -16.28 -8.44 -3.51
N GLN A 88 -15.61 -8.68 -4.65
CA GLN A 88 -14.17 -8.45 -4.79
C GLN A 88 -13.81 -6.97 -4.60
N ILE A 89 -14.60 -6.08 -5.20
CA ILE A 89 -14.43 -4.63 -5.03
C ILE A 89 -14.58 -4.27 -3.55
N GLN A 90 -15.60 -4.77 -2.87
CA GLN A 90 -15.81 -4.53 -1.43
C GLN A 90 -14.65 -5.05 -0.57
N GLU A 91 -14.04 -6.18 -0.93
CA GLU A 91 -12.87 -6.71 -0.24
C GLU A 91 -11.66 -5.79 -0.40
N VAL A 92 -11.35 -5.38 -1.63
CA VAL A 92 -10.30 -4.40 -1.93
C VAL A 92 -10.54 -3.08 -1.20
N TRP A 93 -11.79 -2.60 -1.13
CA TRP A 93 -12.12 -1.40 -0.36
C TRP A 93 -11.82 -1.55 1.13
N LYS A 94 -12.02 -2.75 1.71
CA LYS A 94 -11.71 -3.00 3.12
C LYS A 94 -10.20 -3.02 3.36
N GLU A 95 -9.44 -3.62 2.45
CA GLU A 95 -7.97 -3.64 2.50
C GLU A 95 -7.41 -2.21 2.42
N LEU A 96 -7.93 -1.41 1.47
CA LEU A 96 -7.49 -0.03 1.24
C LEU A 96 -8.09 0.99 2.21
N ALA A 97 -9.07 0.61 3.04
CA ALA A 97 -9.80 1.55 3.90
C ALA A 97 -8.86 2.31 4.85
N TRP A 98 -7.88 1.61 5.43
CA TRP A 98 -6.92 2.24 6.34
C TRP A 98 -5.98 3.19 5.61
N GLU A 99 -5.45 2.79 4.45
CA GLU A 99 -4.54 3.63 3.65
C GLU A 99 -5.25 4.90 3.17
N ALA A 100 -6.48 4.75 2.66
CA ALA A 100 -7.30 5.87 2.24
C ALA A 100 -7.55 6.87 3.38
N GLU A 101 -7.91 6.38 4.57
CA GLU A 101 -8.11 7.21 5.75
C GLU A 101 -6.80 7.85 6.24
N TRP A 102 -5.69 7.12 6.17
CA TRP A 102 -4.37 7.64 6.52
C TRP A 102 -4.01 8.82 5.62
N HIS A 103 -4.12 8.66 4.30
CA HIS A 103 -3.88 9.73 3.34
C HIS A 103 -4.85 10.91 3.55
N ARG A 104 -6.14 10.63 3.78
CA ARG A 104 -7.15 11.66 4.05
C ARG A 104 -6.80 12.50 5.27
N VAL A 105 -6.43 11.86 6.39
CA VAL A 105 -6.06 12.54 7.62
C VAL A 105 -4.71 13.25 7.49
N ALA A 106 -3.73 12.64 6.82
CA ALA A 106 -2.42 13.25 6.59
C ALA A 106 -2.56 14.54 5.75
N LEU A 107 -3.34 14.49 4.68
CA LEU A 107 -3.66 15.64 3.86
C LEU A 107 -4.42 16.71 4.66
N LYS A 108 -5.41 16.30 5.46
CA LYS A 108 -6.13 17.25 6.33
C LYS A 108 -5.20 17.96 7.31
N LYS A 109 -4.28 17.24 7.96
CA LYS A 109 -3.27 17.83 8.86
C LYS A 109 -2.37 18.82 8.11
N LEU A 110 -1.98 18.50 6.88
CA LEU A 110 -1.20 19.40 6.04
C LEU A 110 -2.02 20.65 5.69
N GLN A 111 -3.29 20.50 5.34
CA GLN A 111 -4.20 21.61 5.06
C GLN A 111 -4.43 22.51 6.28
N GLU A 112 -4.74 21.93 7.44
CA GLU A 112 -4.92 22.68 8.69
C GLU A 112 -3.65 23.46 9.08
N ARG A 113 -2.47 22.83 8.93
CA ARG A 113 -1.17 23.45 9.26
C ARG A 113 -0.76 24.55 8.28
N PHE A 114 -1.01 24.35 6.98
CA PHE A 114 -0.43 25.20 5.94
C PHE A 114 -1.42 26.12 5.24
N TRP A 115 -2.68 25.73 5.09
CA TRP A 115 -3.67 26.47 4.30
C TRP A 115 -4.72 27.17 5.18
N GLU A 116 -5.29 26.50 6.17
CA GLU A 116 -6.37 27.08 6.99
C GLU A 116 -5.89 28.24 7.88
N SER A 117 -4.60 28.31 8.17
CA SER A 117 -3.98 29.39 8.91
C SER A 117 -3.56 30.59 8.03
N LEU A 118 -4.02 30.69 6.77
CA LEU A 118 -3.65 31.77 5.86
C LEU A 118 -4.81 32.71 5.53
N GLU A 119 -4.52 34.00 5.52
CA GLU A 119 -5.45 35.05 5.07
C GLU A 119 -5.46 35.19 3.55
N SER A 120 -4.35 34.89 2.87
CA SER A 120 -4.22 34.99 1.42
C SER A 120 -3.14 34.06 0.89
N ASP A 121 -3.40 33.46 -0.27
CA ASP A 121 -2.45 32.66 -1.00
C ASP A 121 -1.40 33.52 -1.72
N ILE A 122 -0.28 32.90 -2.08
CA ILE A 122 0.77 33.55 -2.87
C ILE A 122 0.26 33.69 -4.30
N ILE A 123 -0.18 34.88 -4.65
CA ILE A 123 -0.53 35.26 -6.01
C ILE A 123 0.75 35.75 -6.66
N THR A 124 1.13 35.10 -7.75
CA THR A 124 2.27 35.53 -8.55
C THR A 124 1.78 36.04 -9.90
N VAL A 125 2.09 37.29 -10.17
CA VAL A 125 1.86 37.92 -11.48
C VAL A 125 3.18 37.93 -12.23
N VAL A 126 3.15 37.42 -13.45
CA VAL A 126 4.30 37.39 -14.37
C VAL A 126 3.96 38.28 -15.56
N ALA A 127 4.91 39.11 -15.98
CA ALA A 127 4.74 39.93 -17.16
C ALA A 127 4.87 39.08 -18.45
N CYS A 128 4.04 39.34 -19.46
CA CYS A 128 4.04 38.56 -20.70
C CYS A 128 5.24 38.86 -21.63
N GLU A 129 5.75 40.09 -21.59
CA GLU A 129 6.78 40.58 -22.51
C GLU A 129 8.10 40.98 -21.81
N SER A 130 8.21 40.73 -20.50
CA SER A 130 9.43 40.98 -19.72
C SER A 130 9.62 39.90 -18.65
N GLU A 131 10.85 39.74 -18.14
CA GLU A 131 11.19 38.73 -17.13
C GLU A 131 10.77 39.11 -15.69
N HIS A 132 9.93 40.13 -15.53
CA HIS A 132 9.52 40.60 -14.21
C HIS A 132 8.43 39.72 -13.61
N LYS A 133 8.66 39.29 -12.38
CA LYS A 133 7.77 38.45 -11.58
C LYS A 133 7.55 39.09 -10.22
N ILE A 134 6.30 39.34 -9.87
CA ILE A 134 5.92 39.90 -8.58
C ILE A 134 5.03 38.87 -7.88
N SER A 135 5.45 38.47 -6.68
CA SER A 135 4.71 37.55 -5.82
C SER A 135 4.24 38.26 -4.57
N THR A 136 2.99 38.04 -4.16
CA THR A 136 2.55 38.40 -2.81
C THR A 136 3.21 37.49 -1.77
N TYR A 137 3.35 37.98 -0.54
CA TYR A 137 3.93 37.20 0.56
C TYR A 137 2.83 36.54 1.39
N ARG A 138 3.17 35.41 2.00
CA ARG A 138 2.26 34.60 2.81
C ARG A 138 1.90 35.34 4.10
N LEU A 139 0.61 35.58 4.33
CA LEU A 139 0.10 36.33 5.49
C LEU A 139 -0.74 35.43 6.40
N LEU A 140 -0.43 35.47 7.70
CA LEU A 140 -1.25 34.86 8.75
C LEU A 140 -2.42 35.78 9.12
N PRO A 141 -3.55 35.23 9.58
CA PRO A 141 -4.67 36.01 10.02
C PRO A 141 -4.32 37.01 11.13
N LEU A 142 -4.79 38.23 10.97
CA LEU A 142 -4.69 39.25 11.99
C LEU A 142 -5.52 38.83 13.21
N SER A 143 -4.94 38.99 14.41
CA SER A 143 -5.63 38.60 15.65
C SER A 143 -6.98 39.30 15.78
N GLN A 144 -7.98 38.61 16.33
CA GLN A 144 -9.34 39.15 16.50
C GLN A 144 -9.36 40.46 17.29
N ARG A 145 -8.43 40.64 18.24
CA ARG A 145 -8.24 41.89 18.99
C ARG A 145 -7.80 43.04 18.08
N PHE A 146 -6.89 42.80 17.14
CA PHE A 146 -6.43 43.81 16.18
C PHE A 146 -7.57 44.22 15.23
N LEU A 147 -8.35 43.26 14.74
CA LEU A 147 -9.51 43.52 13.89
C LEU A 147 -10.60 44.34 14.63
N GLN A 148 -10.84 44.05 15.91
CA GLN A 148 -11.74 44.83 16.76
C GLN A 148 -11.23 46.27 16.98
N LEU A 149 -9.93 46.43 17.19
CA LEU A 149 -9.29 47.74 17.38
C LEU A 149 -9.31 48.58 16.10
N GLN A 150 -9.08 47.97 14.94
CA GLN A 150 -9.16 48.64 13.63
C GLN A 150 -10.58 49.12 13.32
N LYS A 151 -11.61 48.31 13.65
CA LYS A 151 -13.02 48.71 13.49
C LYS A 151 -13.41 49.86 14.44
N GLY A 152 -12.81 49.93 15.64
CA GLY A 152 -12.99 51.05 16.56
C GLY A 152 -12.22 52.33 16.18
N GLY A 153 -11.09 52.20 15.47
CA GLY A 153 -10.20 53.31 15.11
C GLY A 153 -10.63 54.14 13.89
N GLN A 154 -11.55 53.64 13.05
CA GLN A 154 -11.98 54.35 11.83
C GLN A 154 -13.00 55.48 12.08
N SER A 155 -13.42 55.73 13.33
CA SER A 155 -14.30 56.86 13.69
C SER A 155 -13.55 58.17 14.03
N GLY A 156 -12.22 58.16 14.04
CA GLY A 156 -11.40 59.33 14.42
C GLY A 156 -10.42 59.77 13.33
N ARG A 157 -10.59 60.99 12.83
CA ARG A 157 -9.77 61.75 11.85
C ARG A 157 -8.24 61.56 11.92
N PRO A 158 -7.51 61.85 10.81
CA PRO A 158 -6.06 61.84 10.78
C PRO A 158 -5.48 63.01 11.59
N ARG A 159 -4.65 62.71 12.59
CA ARG A 159 -3.76 63.70 13.20
C ARG A 159 -2.50 63.82 12.34
N GLN A 160 -2.31 65.00 11.78
CA GLN A 160 -1.03 65.42 11.21
C GLN A 160 0.03 65.41 12.32
N CYS A 161 1.08 64.61 12.18
CA CYS A 161 2.31 64.76 12.96
C CYS A 161 3.43 65.16 11.99
N LYS A 162 3.90 66.40 12.11
CA LYS A 162 5.20 66.83 11.62
C LYS A 162 6.18 66.87 12.79
N LYS A 163 7.37 66.26 12.57
CA LYS A 163 8.69 66.58 13.16
C LYS A 163 8.86 66.19 14.67
N GLU A 164 9.91 65.52 15.14
CA GLU A 164 11.35 65.69 14.89
C GLU A 164 12.21 64.42 15.12
N LEU A 165 13.40 64.43 14.52
CA LEU A 165 14.53 63.55 14.82
C LEU A 165 15.11 63.89 16.21
N SER A 166 15.39 62.88 17.02
CA SER A 166 16.51 62.91 17.97
C SER A 166 17.09 61.50 18.14
N LYS A 167 18.42 61.44 18.00
CA LYS A 167 19.27 60.30 18.39
C LYS A 167 19.35 60.25 19.92
N GLU A 168 19.44 59.05 20.49
CA GLU A 168 20.62 58.54 21.22
C GLU A 168 20.32 57.23 21.97
N ASN A 169 21.41 56.51 22.22
CA ASN A 169 21.55 55.14 22.71
C ASN A 169 21.21 54.95 24.20
N ASP A 170 20.80 53.74 24.58
CA ASP A 170 21.48 52.82 25.54
C ASP A 170 20.51 51.65 25.87
N MET A 171 20.80 50.40 25.52
CA MET A 171 21.68 49.40 26.19
C MET A 171 21.05 48.66 27.39
N SER A 172 21.23 47.33 27.32
CA SER A 172 21.12 46.30 28.38
C SER A 172 19.71 45.87 28.82
N SER A 173 19.39 44.59 29.03
CA SER A 173 20.25 43.40 29.24
C SER A 173 19.41 42.10 29.30
N GLY A 174 20.03 40.99 28.90
CA GLY A 174 19.74 39.60 29.33
C GLY A 174 18.94 38.80 28.29
N GLY A 175 19.51 37.85 27.54
CA GLY A 175 20.26 36.65 27.93
C GLY A 175 19.31 35.44 27.85
N GLN A 176 19.58 34.26 27.27
CA GLN A 176 20.77 33.56 26.77
C GLN A 176 20.34 32.39 25.85
N ASP A 177 21.26 32.00 24.94
CA ASP A 177 21.67 30.64 24.50
C ASP A 177 20.62 29.60 24.05
N SER A 178 20.72 28.90 22.91
CA SER A 178 21.80 28.04 22.38
C SER A 178 21.39 27.59 20.96
N SER A 179 22.17 27.65 19.88
CA SER A 179 23.45 27.02 19.50
C SER A 179 23.34 25.52 19.09
N LEU A 180 23.65 25.28 17.80
CA LEU A 180 24.13 24.05 17.12
C LEU A 180 23.09 22.96 16.82
N ASP A 181 23.09 22.18 15.73
CA ASP A 181 23.80 22.06 14.44
C ASP A 181 23.00 20.99 13.65
N ARG A 182 22.60 21.18 12.39
CA ARG A 182 23.25 20.71 11.14
C ARG A 182 24.08 19.40 11.19
N ALA A 183 23.49 18.31 10.68
CA ALA A 183 24.14 17.24 9.88
C ALA A 183 23.03 16.30 9.33
N GLU A 184 22.73 16.31 8.02
CA GLU A 184 23.19 15.34 6.98
C GLU A 184 22.73 13.90 7.23
N ARG A 185 21.76 13.37 6.46
CA ARG A 185 21.83 12.75 5.12
C ARG A 185 22.55 11.38 5.08
N GLN A 186 21.83 10.45 4.42
CA GLN A 186 22.21 9.12 3.90
C GLN A 186 22.11 7.93 4.85
N ARG A 187 21.13 7.05 4.56
CA ARG A 187 21.34 5.65 4.17
C ARG A 187 20.11 5.14 3.42
N GLU A 188 20.35 4.70 2.20
CA GLU A 188 19.44 4.01 1.30
C GLU A 188 19.40 2.51 1.65
N ASP A 189 18.34 1.86 1.16
CA ASP A 189 18.25 0.45 0.76
C ASP A 189 18.45 -0.64 1.82
N GLU A 190 17.34 -1.30 2.19
CA GLU A 190 17.30 -2.76 2.36
C GLU A 190 15.85 -3.30 2.22
N ILE A 191 15.58 -3.83 1.03
CA ILE A 191 14.90 -5.11 0.76
C ILE A 191 13.41 -5.22 1.18
N PHE A 192 12.57 -5.00 0.17
CA PHE A 192 11.23 -5.54 0.03
C PHE A 192 11.33 -7.08 -0.09
N SER A 193 11.00 -7.82 0.97
CA SER A 193 10.74 -9.26 0.88
C SER A 193 9.23 -9.46 0.72
N GLU A 194 8.80 -9.71 -0.52
CA GLU A 194 7.52 -10.33 -0.80
C GLU A 194 7.51 -11.71 -0.15
N ASP A 195 6.84 -11.84 1.00
CA ASP A 195 6.46 -13.15 1.52
C ASP A 195 5.14 -13.52 0.83
N GLU A 196 5.23 -14.41 -0.17
CA GLU A 196 4.08 -15.11 -0.74
C GLU A 196 3.38 -15.90 0.38
N SER A 197 2.44 -15.26 1.07
CA SER A 197 1.40 -15.97 1.79
C SER A 197 0.56 -16.74 0.78
N GLN A 198 0.94 -18.00 0.55
CA GLN A 198 0.10 -18.98 -0.15
C GLN A 198 -1.19 -19.16 0.65
N GLU A 199 -2.23 -18.48 0.19
CA GLU A 199 -3.60 -18.78 0.57
C GLU A 199 -3.95 -20.20 0.13
N HIS A 200 -4.20 -21.06 1.12
CA HIS A 200 -4.84 -22.34 0.91
C HIS A 200 -6.33 -22.14 0.59
N VAL A 201 -6.69 -22.37 -0.66
CA VAL A 201 -8.09 -22.59 -1.09
C VAL A 201 -8.63 -23.83 -0.37
N GLY A 202 -9.74 -23.66 0.34
CA GLY A 202 -10.20 -24.54 1.41
C GLY A 202 -11.18 -25.67 1.06
N VAL A 203 -11.64 -26.33 2.12
CA VAL A 203 -12.85 -27.18 2.22
C VAL A 203 -13.43 -26.96 3.63
N PRO A 204 -14.78 -26.97 3.83
CA PRO A 204 -15.44 -26.15 4.84
C PRO A 204 -15.65 -26.87 6.17
N GLY A 205 -15.85 -26.06 7.22
CA GLY A 205 -16.55 -26.47 8.44
C GLY A 205 -15.72 -26.44 9.72
N GLY A 206 -15.98 -25.42 10.55
CA GLY A 206 -15.86 -25.54 12.01
C GLY A 206 -14.63 -24.91 12.66
N LYS A 207 -14.86 -23.78 13.35
CA LYS A 207 -14.09 -23.23 14.49
C LYS A 207 -12.61 -22.87 14.22
N GLY A 208 -12.37 -21.61 13.85
CA GLY A 208 -11.07 -20.97 13.61
C GLY A 208 -10.12 -20.83 14.81
N GLY A 209 -10.26 -21.63 15.87
CA GLY A 209 -9.31 -21.68 17.00
C GLY A 209 -8.33 -22.86 16.95
N HIS A 210 -8.57 -23.87 16.10
CA HIS A 210 -7.79 -25.12 16.10
C HIS A 210 -6.57 -25.14 15.17
N THR A 211 -6.47 -24.23 14.20
CA THR A 211 -5.38 -24.19 13.21
C THR A 211 -4.09 -23.65 13.83
N ALA A 212 -4.17 -22.52 14.55
CA ALA A 212 -3.04 -21.94 15.27
C ALA A 212 -2.50 -22.89 16.36
N ASP A 213 -3.40 -23.50 17.13
CA ASP A 213 -3.03 -24.47 18.17
C ASP A 213 -2.40 -25.76 17.58
N ARG A 214 -2.82 -26.19 16.38
CA ARG A 214 -2.17 -27.28 15.65
C ARG A 214 -0.76 -26.91 15.18
N LEU A 215 -0.57 -25.70 14.68
CA LEU A 215 0.75 -25.20 14.24
C LEU A 215 1.72 -25.08 15.43
N GLN A 216 1.25 -24.57 16.58
CA GLN A 216 2.04 -24.50 17.80
C GLN A 216 2.44 -25.90 18.31
N LYS A 217 1.50 -26.85 18.35
CA LYS A 217 1.79 -28.25 18.72
C LYS A 217 2.75 -28.95 17.76
N ALA A 218 2.71 -28.62 16.47
CA ALA A 218 3.65 -29.14 15.48
C ALA A 218 5.06 -28.57 15.69
N ALA A 219 5.17 -27.26 15.94
CA ALA A 219 6.44 -26.61 16.26
C ALA A 219 7.06 -27.16 17.55
N GLU A 220 6.26 -27.34 18.61
CA GLU A 220 6.72 -27.92 19.88
C GLU A 220 7.22 -29.38 19.71
N LYS A 221 6.53 -30.18 18.88
CA LYS A 221 6.97 -31.54 18.54
C LYS A 221 8.27 -31.53 17.74
N ALA A 222 8.43 -30.60 16.78
CA ALA A 222 9.66 -30.46 16.00
C ALA A 222 10.85 -30.08 16.90
N GLU A 223 10.67 -29.14 17.82
CA GLU A 223 11.71 -28.74 18.79
C GLU A 223 12.08 -29.89 19.74
N ARG A 224 11.10 -30.68 20.22
CA ARG A 224 11.36 -31.88 21.03
C ARG A 224 12.16 -32.95 20.26
N MET A 225 11.86 -33.14 18.98
CA MET A 225 12.60 -34.08 18.11
C MET A 225 14.03 -33.58 17.88
N LYS A 226 14.23 -32.29 17.58
CA LYS A 226 15.55 -31.67 17.45
C LYS A 226 16.37 -31.79 18.73
N ALA A 227 15.76 -31.58 19.90
CA ALA A 227 16.42 -31.72 21.20
C ALA A 227 16.87 -33.17 21.46
N LYS A 228 16.04 -34.17 21.13
CA LYS A 228 16.42 -35.59 21.23
C LYS A 228 17.58 -35.96 20.30
N ILE A 229 17.57 -35.44 19.07
CA ILE A 229 18.67 -35.62 18.12
C ILE A 229 19.94 -34.99 18.65
N LYS A 230 19.87 -33.77 19.22
CA LYS A 230 21.03 -33.08 19.81
C LYS A 230 21.60 -33.85 21.00
N ARG A 231 20.75 -34.38 21.89
CA ARG A 231 21.18 -35.22 23.03
C ARG A 231 21.88 -36.49 22.55
N ARG A 232 21.29 -37.22 21.59
CA ARG A 232 21.96 -38.38 21.01
C ARG A 232 23.27 -38.02 20.34
N ARG A 233 23.35 -36.90 19.61
CA ARG A 233 24.62 -36.47 19.02
C ARG A 233 25.69 -36.21 20.08
N GLN A 234 25.33 -35.63 21.24
CA GLN A 234 26.24 -35.43 22.36
C GLN A 234 26.69 -36.77 22.98
N GLU A 235 25.76 -37.69 23.21
CA GLU A 235 26.08 -39.05 23.73
C GLU A 235 27.02 -39.82 22.79
N TRP A 236 26.95 -39.58 21.48
CA TRP A 236 27.82 -40.21 20.49
C TRP A 236 29.17 -39.51 20.31
N THR A 237 29.30 -38.22 20.67
CA THR A 237 30.60 -37.53 20.66
C THR A 237 31.43 -37.84 21.91
N ASP A 238 30.77 -38.29 22.98
CA ASP A 238 31.41 -38.64 24.26
C ASP A 238 31.86 -40.12 24.32
N LEU A 239 31.60 -40.91 23.27
CA LEU A 239 32.09 -42.29 23.04
C LEU A 239 33.25 -42.30 22.05
#